data_AF-A0A0K8VEZ6-F1
#
_entry.id   AF-A0A0K8VEZ6-F1
#
_cell.length_a   1.000
_cell.length_b   1.000
_cell.length_c   1.000
_cell.angle_alpha   90.00
_cell.angle_beta   90.00
_cell.angle_gamma   90.00
#
_symmetry.space_group_name_H-M   'P 1'
#
loop_
_entity.id
_entity.type
_entity.pdbx_description
1 polymer ?
#
loop_
_entity_poly.entity_id
_entity_poly.type
_entity_poly.pdbx_seq_one_letter_code
_entity_poly.pdbx_strand_id
1 'polypeptide(L)'
;MNCNYLGFSEIGHHDQALLEIGHQRSHIWKVSNNTSFRDISDRFGVAIGTAYKVFILIINLICRFKSEVIKLPNTLDEQRKTSEKFLASRRNPFPFVLGCIDGTHVQISQPLRDEVSFHNRKGTYSIIIQAIADSEMKFTEVFIGCPGRCYDAAVWQNSPFKRSIANRVIVIPNNYHPLGDGAYPLEMNLMVPYRNNGFLTTQQSKFNAVLSSTRVFVEQAFGILKKKFRILKFIEVQRPQLPKIIIKLFHNIIIMNEGTDSEIDEDLQDDNENNNTQEAIHQSGQRT
;
A
#
# COMPACT_ATOMS: atom_id res chain seq x y z
N MET A 1 -16.60 -6.49 27.47
CA MET A 1 -17.02 -5.08 27.29
C MET A 1 -17.62 -4.95 25.90
N ASN A 2 -18.91 -4.61 25.83
CA ASN A 2 -19.70 -4.54 24.61
C ASN A 2 -19.27 -3.34 23.76
N CYS A 3 -18.85 -3.60 22.52
CA CYS A 3 -18.59 -2.57 21.52
C CYS A 3 -19.91 -2.23 20.82
N ASN A 4 -20.71 -1.37 21.46
CA ASN A 4 -21.76 -0.61 20.81
C ASN A 4 -21.19 0.77 20.47
N TYR A 5 -21.67 1.37 19.38
CA TYR A 5 -21.32 2.67 18.78
C TYR A 5 -20.34 2.65 17.60
N LEU A 6 -20.87 2.29 16.43
CA LEU A 6 -20.60 3.06 15.22
C LEU A 6 -21.92 3.71 14.81
N GLY A 7 -21.93 5.04 14.66
CA GLY A 7 -23.12 5.83 14.37
C GLY A 7 -23.72 5.48 13.01
N PHE A 8 -24.84 4.75 13.04
CA PHE A 8 -25.63 4.34 11.87
C PHE A 8 -26.83 5.27 11.60
N SER A 9 -26.83 6.51 12.11
CA SER A 9 -28.01 7.39 12.10
C SER A 9 -28.32 8.07 10.75
N GLU A 10 -27.54 7.83 9.70
CA GLU A 10 -27.76 8.43 8.37
C GLU A 10 -27.99 7.40 7.25
N ILE A 11 -28.27 6.14 7.61
CA ILE A 11 -28.56 5.08 6.63
C ILE A 11 -30.08 4.99 6.45
N GLY A 12 -30.57 5.25 5.23
CA GLY A 12 -32.01 5.15 4.92
C GLY A 12 -32.55 3.75 5.22
N HIS A 13 -33.82 3.64 5.61
CA HIS A 13 -34.45 2.37 6.04
C HIS A 13 -34.23 1.19 5.07
N HIS A 14 -34.09 1.44 3.78
CA HIS A 14 -33.81 0.42 2.75
C HIS A 14 -32.39 -0.15 2.82
N ASP A 15 -31.40 0.67 3.20
CA ASP A 15 -30.00 0.28 3.33
C ASP A 15 -29.72 -0.43 4.65
N GLN A 16 -30.59 -0.23 5.65
CA GLN A 16 -30.50 -0.88 6.97
C GLN A 16 -30.89 -2.36 6.91
N ALA A 17 -31.86 -2.73 6.07
CA ALA A 17 -32.21 -4.13 5.79
C ALA A 17 -31.11 -4.87 5.00
N LEU A 18 -30.33 -4.14 4.20
CA LEU A 18 -29.17 -4.69 3.47
C LEU A 18 -27.96 -4.97 4.38
N LEU A 19 -28.01 -4.58 5.65
CA LEU A 19 -26.93 -4.77 6.64
C LEU A 19 -27.12 -5.99 7.55
N GLU A 20 -28.06 -6.88 7.28
CA GLU A 20 -28.15 -8.18 7.97
C GLU A 20 -26.83 -8.97 7.90
N ILE A 21 -26.56 -9.79 8.92
CA ILE A 21 -25.27 -10.47 9.15
C ILE A 21 -24.80 -11.28 7.92
N GLY A 22 -25.72 -11.88 7.16
CA GLY A 22 -25.41 -12.61 5.92
C GLY A 22 -24.84 -11.71 4.82
N HIS A 23 -25.39 -10.50 4.67
CA HIS A 23 -24.92 -9.49 3.72
C HIS A 23 -23.55 -8.93 4.12
N GLN A 24 -23.30 -8.73 5.42
CA GLN A 24 -21.99 -8.30 5.93
C GLN A 24 -20.90 -9.36 5.76
N ARG A 25 -21.19 -10.66 5.85
CA ARG A 25 -20.14 -11.66 5.63
C ARG A 25 -19.76 -11.81 4.16
N SER A 26 -20.70 -11.53 3.26
CA SER A 26 -20.52 -11.67 1.81
C SER A 26 -19.42 -10.77 1.22
N HIS A 27 -19.30 -9.52 1.69
CA HIS A 27 -18.30 -8.58 1.17
C HIS A 27 -16.89 -8.90 1.69
N ILE A 28 -16.72 -9.23 2.98
CA ILE A 28 -15.43 -9.64 3.54
C ILE A 28 -14.93 -10.88 2.80
N TRP A 29 -15.82 -11.83 2.54
CA TRP A 29 -15.49 -13.03 1.76
C TRP A 29 -15.04 -12.69 0.34
N LYS A 30 -15.74 -11.80 -0.37
CA LYS A 30 -15.36 -11.33 -1.72
C LYS A 30 -13.95 -10.78 -1.75
N VAL A 31 -13.64 -9.88 -0.81
CA VAL A 31 -12.39 -9.13 -0.74
C VAL A 31 -11.22 -10.03 -0.34
N SER A 32 -11.45 -10.96 0.58
CA SER A 32 -10.42 -11.86 1.09
C SER A 32 -10.07 -12.99 0.10
N ASN A 33 -11.06 -13.52 -0.64
CA ASN A 33 -10.91 -14.73 -1.45
C ASN A 33 -10.94 -14.52 -2.96
N ASN A 34 -11.24 -13.30 -3.45
CA ASN A 34 -11.40 -13.00 -4.87
C ASN A 34 -12.42 -13.89 -5.62
N THR A 35 -13.54 -14.27 -4.99
CA THR A 35 -14.55 -15.17 -5.59
C THR A 35 -15.54 -14.42 -6.48
N SER A 36 -16.24 -15.10 -7.39
CA SER A 36 -17.29 -14.46 -8.19
C SER A 36 -18.50 -14.07 -7.32
N PHE A 37 -19.35 -13.14 -7.79
CA PHE A 37 -20.61 -12.85 -7.10
C PHE A 37 -21.62 -14.00 -7.18
N ARG A 38 -21.43 -14.93 -8.12
CA ARG A 38 -22.19 -16.19 -8.16
C ARG A 38 -21.83 -17.07 -6.97
N ASP A 39 -20.53 -17.29 -6.73
CA ASP A 39 -20.08 -18.08 -5.57
C ASP A 39 -20.53 -17.47 -4.24
N ILE A 40 -20.59 -16.14 -4.18
CA ILE A 40 -21.11 -15.41 -3.02
C ILE A 40 -22.61 -15.63 -2.86
N SER A 41 -23.36 -15.57 -3.96
CA SER A 41 -24.79 -15.84 -3.97
C SER A 41 -25.09 -17.24 -3.47
N ASP A 42 -24.36 -18.23 -3.98
CA ASP A 42 -24.54 -19.64 -3.60
C ASP A 42 -24.14 -19.90 -2.15
N ARG A 43 -23.08 -19.26 -1.66
CA ARG A 43 -22.58 -19.44 -0.28
C ARG A 43 -23.44 -18.75 0.78
N PHE A 44 -23.94 -17.56 0.50
CA PHE A 44 -24.62 -16.72 1.49
C PHE A 44 -26.14 -16.64 1.28
N GLY A 45 -26.67 -17.25 0.22
CA GLY A 45 -28.11 -17.23 -0.10
C GLY A 45 -28.62 -15.85 -0.53
N VAL A 46 -27.76 -15.04 -1.15
CA VAL A 46 -28.05 -13.63 -1.49
C VAL A 46 -28.09 -13.47 -3.00
N ALA A 47 -29.13 -12.86 -3.56
CA ALA A 47 -29.19 -12.60 -5.01
C ALA A 47 -27.92 -11.86 -5.51
N ILE A 48 -27.37 -12.27 -6.65
CA ILE A 48 -26.13 -11.73 -7.24
C ILE A 48 -26.13 -10.19 -7.30
N GLY A 49 -27.26 -9.60 -7.74
CA GLY A 49 -27.41 -8.14 -7.82
C GLY A 49 -27.38 -7.46 -6.45
N THR A 50 -27.96 -8.09 -5.42
CA THR A 50 -27.92 -7.60 -4.04
C THR A 50 -26.51 -7.70 -3.46
N ALA A 51 -25.83 -8.82 -3.66
CA ALA A 51 -24.44 -8.99 -3.22
C ALA A 51 -23.51 -7.93 -3.83
N TYR A 52 -23.70 -7.59 -5.12
CA TYR A 52 -22.98 -6.49 -5.76
C TYR A 52 -23.31 -5.12 -5.15
N LYS A 53 -24.59 -4.81 -4.93
CA LYS A 53 -25.02 -3.53 -4.33
C LYS A 53 -24.46 -3.35 -2.92
N VAL A 54 -24.59 -4.38 -2.07
CA VAL A 54 -24.03 -4.40 -0.71
C VAL A 54 -22.53 -4.20 -0.74
N PHE A 55 -21.83 -4.90 -1.65
CA PHE A 55 -20.40 -4.75 -1.83
C PHE A 55 -20.03 -3.29 -2.14
N ILE A 56 -20.68 -2.65 -3.11
CA ILE A 56 -20.41 -1.25 -3.46
C ILE A 56 -20.76 -0.29 -2.31
N LEU A 57 -21.86 -0.53 -1.60
CA LEU A 57 -22.30 0.30 -0.48
C LEU A 57 -21.27 0.29 0.64
N ILE A 58 -20.80 -0.89 1.06
CA ILE A 58 -19.84 -1.04 2.15
C ILE A 58 -18.50 -0.43 1.79
N ILE A 59 -18.06 -0.66 0.55
CA ILE A 59 -16.86 -0.04 -0.05
C ILE A 59 -16.95 1.50 0.04
N ASN A 60 -18.07 2.10 -0.39
CA ASN A 60 -18.26 3.55 -0.30
C ASN A 60 -18.33 4.05 1.15
N LEU A 61 -18.99 3.30 2.05
CA LEU A 61 -19.07 3.65 3.46
C LEU A 61 -17.69 3.66 4.10
N ILE A 62 -16.88 2.64 3.86
CA ILE A 62 -15.51 2.56 4.36
C ILE A 62 -14.68 3.73 3.83
N CYS A 63 -14.80 4.10 2.55
CA CYS A 63 -14.13 5.29 2.01
C CYS A 63 -14.42 6.59 2.78
N ARG A 64 -15.59 6.74 3.42
CA ARG A 64 -15.89 7.93 4.25
C ARG A 64 -15.06 7.99 5.52
N PHE A 65 -14.70 6.83 6.08
CA PHE A 65 -13.84 6.73 7.28
C PHE A 65 -12.35 6.80 6.97
N LYS A 66 -11.95 7.15 5.73
CA LYS A 66 -10.55 7.14 5.31
C LYS A 66 -9.64 7.96 6.23
N SER A 67 -10.06 9.18 6.58
CA SER A 67 -9.30 10.11 7.43
C SER A 67 -9.12 9.63 8.87
N GLU A 68 -9.94 8.67 9.32
CA GLU A 68 -9.85 8.11 10.66
C GLU A 68 -8.84 6.96 10.73
N VAL A 69 -8.65 6.24 9.61
CA VAL A 69 -7.86 5.01 9.54
C VAL A 69 -6.46 5.23 8.95
N ILE A 70 -6.35 6.04 7.88
CA ILE A 70 -5.06 6.47 7.33
C ILE A 70 -4.82 7.89 7.85
N LYS A 71 -3.91 8.02 8.80
CA LYS A 71 -3.50 9.31 9.35
C LYS A 71 -2.02 9.53 9.06
N LEU A 72 -1.77 10.55 8.28
CA LEU A 72 -0.43 11.05 8.09
C LEU A 72 -0.03 11.91 9.30
N PRO A 73 1.19 11.78 9.84
CA PRO A 73 1.66 12.63 10.93
C PRO A 73 1.85 14.06 10.42
N ASN A 74 0.86 14.91 10.66
CA ASN A 74 0.82 16.27 10.12
C ASN A 74 1.39 17.29 11.10
N THR A 75 1.28 17.02 12.40
CA THR A 75 1.82 17.90 13.44
C THR A 75 3.24 17.52 13.83
N LEU A 76 4.01 18.48 14.33
CA LEU A 76 5.38 18.26 14.81
C LEU A 76 5.45 17.22 15.92
N ASP A 77 4.45 17.21 16.82
CA ASP A 77 4.39 16.26 17.93
C ASP A 77 4.10 14.83 17.43
N GLU A 78 3.19 14.66 16.48
CA GLU A 78 2.94 13.36 15.83
C GLU A 78 4.17 12.86 15.10
N GLN A 79 4.84 13.72 14.34
CA GLN A 79 6.06 13.38 13.61
C GLN A 79 7.20 12.96 14.55
N ARG A 80 7.38 13.69 15.66
CA ARG A 80 8.34 13.32 16.71
C ARG A 80 8.01 11.95 17.31
N LYS A 81 6.75 11.72 17.70
CA LYS A 81 6.28 10.44 18.24
C LYS A 81 6.50 9.28 17.26
N THR A 82 6.21 9.50 15.97
CA THR A 82 6.47 8.50 14.93
C THR A 82 7.95 8.15 14.85
N SER A 83 8.84 9.16 14.84
CA SER A 83 10.29 8.90 14.86
C SER A 83 10.75 8.19 16.12
N GLU A 84 10.20 8.52 17.28
CA GLU A 84 10.53 7.83 18.55
C GLU A 84 10.14 6.35 18.51
N LYS A 85 8.99 6.02 17.90
CA LYS A 85 8.59 4.62 17.68
C LYS A 85 9.56 3.88 16.77
N PHE A 86 10.00 4.49 15.66
CA PHE A 86 11.03 3.90 14.81
C PHE A 86 12.35 3.67 15.57
N LEU A 87 12.78 4.63 16.38
CA LEU A 87 13.97 4.50 17.23
C LEU A 87 13.84 3.35 18.24
N ALA A 88 12.66 3.17 18.84
CA ALA A 88 12.41 2.08 19.79
C ALA A 88 12.24 0.70 19.12
N SER A 89 11.92 0.65 17.83
CA SER A 89 11.55 -0.58 17.14
C SER A 89 12.72 -1.51 16.80
N ARG A 90 13.97 -1.01 16.77
CA ARG A 90 15.16 -1.77 16.36
C ARG A 90 16.37 -1.43 17.21
N ARG A 91 17.30 -2.39 17.29
CA ARG A 91 18.58 -2.21 18.00
C ARG A 91 19.50 -1.17 17.35
N ASN A 92 19.44 -1.05 16.02
CA ASN A 92 20.18 -0.04 15.26
C ASN A 92 19.21 0.66 14.29
N PRO A 93 18.40 1.61 14.80
CA PRO A 93 17.38 2.27 14.01
C PRO A 93 17.97 3.36 13.12
N PHE A 94 17.38 3.57 11.95
CA PHE A 94 17.68 4.76 11.16
C PHE A 94 17.06 5.99 11.87
N PRO A 95 17.80 7.10 12.06
CA PRO A 95 17.32 8.24 12.83
C PRO A 95 16.29 9.09 12.06
N PHE A 96 15.39 9.77 12.78
CA PHE A 96 14.45 10.77 12.27
C PHE A 96 13.46 10.26 11.20
N VAL A 97 13.11 8.97 11.26
CA VAL A 97 12.23 8.34 10.26
C VAL A 97 10.76 8.67 10.54
N LEU A 98 10.04 9.10 9.50
CA LEU A 98 8.59 9.37 9.56
C LEU A 98 7.74 8.26 8.92
N GLY A 99 8.37 7.34 8.20
CA GLY A 99 7.71 6.24 7.52
C GLY A 99 8.63 5.63 6.47
N CYS A 100 8.29 4.45 5.98
CA CYS A 100 8.98 3.81 4.86
C CYS A 100 8.04 3.78 3.66
N ILE A 101 8.49 4.28 2.51
CA ILE A 101 7.73 4.29 1.26
C ILE A 101 8.14 3.13 0.37
N ASP A 102 7.14 2.48 -0.23
CA ASP A 102 7.36 1.45 -1.23
C ASP A 102 6.20 1.38 -2.23
N GLY A 103 6.49 0.84 -3.41
CA GLY A 103 5.56 0.57 -4.49
C GLY A 103 5.29 -0.93 -4.62
N THR A 104 4.09 -1.31 -5.01
CA THR A 104 3.79 -2.69 -5.39
C THR A 104 2.85 -2.76 -6.58
N HIS A 105 3.10 -3.75 -7.44
CA HIS A 105 2.25 -4.03 -8.60
C HIS A 105 1.06 -4.91 -8.21
N VAL A 106 -0.11 -4.56 -8.73
CA VAL A 106 -1.30 -5.41 -8.74
C VAL A 106 -1.65 -5.72 -10.17
N GLN A 107 -1.67 -7.01 -10.50
CA GLN A 107 -1.99 -7.47 -11.84
C GLN A 107 -3.45 -7.16 -12.18
N ILE A 108 -3.67 -6.73 -13.41
CA ILE A 108 -5.00 -6.44 -13.94
C ILE A 108 -5.23 -7.21 -15.23
N SER A 109 -6.50 -7.38 -15.62
CA SER A 109 -6.82 -7.82 -16.99
C SER A 109 -6.33 -6.78 -18.01
N GLN A 110 -6.25 -7.13 -19.29
CA GLN A 110 -5.92 -6.17 -20.33
C GLN A 110 -6.92 -5.00 -20.30
N PRO A 111 -6.45 -3.74 -20.23
CA PRO A 111 -7.34 -2.59 -20.26
C PRO A 111 -7.83 -2.33 -21.68
N LEU A 112 -9.08 -1.88 -21.79
CA LEU A 112 -9.71 -1.58 -23.09
C LEU A 112 -9.14 -0.33 -23.78
N ARG A 113 -8.43 0.52 -23.03
CA ARG A 113 -7.82 1.76 -23.51
C ARG A 113 -6.43 1.89 -22.90
N ASP A 114 -5.49 2.44 -23.68
CA ASP A 114 -4.13 2.77 -23.25
C ASP A 114 -3.35 1.56 -22.68
N GLU A 115 -3.49 0.39 -23.32
CA GLU A 115 -2.88 -0.87 -22.85
C GLU A 115 -1.38 -0.81 -22.63
N VAL A 116 -0.69 -0.03 -23.47
CA VAL A 116 0.76 0.09 -23.49
C VAL A 116 1.27 0.68 -22.17
N SER A 117 0.51 1.60 -21.57
CA SER A 117 0.86 2.24 -20.31
C SER A 117 0.72 1.31 -19.11
N PHE A 118 -0.14 0.29 -19.17
CA PHE A 118 -0.34 -0.68 -18.09
C PHE A 118 0.56 -1.92 -18.22
N HIS A 119 1.17 -2.12 -19.37
CA HIS A 119 2.09 -3.22 -19.62
C HIS A 119 3.41 -3.01 -18.88
N ASN A 120 3.67 -3.83 -17.87
CA ASN A 120 4.87 -3.77 -17.04
C ASN A 120 6.07 -4.48 -17.71
N ARG A 121 7.22 -4.45 -17.03
CA ARG A 121 8.46 -5.09 -17.49
C ARG A 121 8.40 -6.63 -17.45
N LYS A 122 7.47 -7.20 -16.67
CA LYS A 122 7.27 -8.65 -16.51
C LYS A 122 6.32 -9.24 -17.56
N GLY A 123 5.92 -8.47 -18.59
CA GLY A 123 5.04 -8.95 -19.65
C GLY A 123 3.56 -9.05 -19.26
N THR A 124 3.15 -8.45 -18.14
CA THR A 124 1.76 -8.45 -17.67
C THR A 124 1.19 -7.04 -17.55
N TYR A 125 -0.13 -6.92 -17.50
CA TYR A 125 -0.79 -5.64 -17.21
C TYR A 125 -0.90 -5.45 -15.71
N SER A 126 -0.55 -4.27 -15.20
CA SER A 126 -0.65 -3.97 -13.76
C SER A 126 -0.94 -2.50 -13.48
N ILE A 127 -1.40 -2.25 -12.27
CA ILE A 127 -1.40 -0.91 -11.65
C ILE A 127 -0.44 -0.91 -10.48
N ILE A 128 0.11 0.27 -10.18
CA ILE A 128 1.00 0.48 -9.04
C ILE A 128 0.19 1.06 -7.88
N ILE A 129 0.46 0.52 -6.70
CA ILE A 129 0.08 1.07 -5.40
C ILE A 129 1.35 1.51 -4.71
N GLN A 130 1.38 2.76 -4.27
CA GLN A 130 2.42 3.28 -3.42
C GLN A 130 1.83 3.53 -2.03
N ALA A 131 2.55 3.14 -0.99
CA ALA A 131 2.14 3.41 0.37
C ALA A 131 3.34 3.83 1.23
N ILE A 132 3.05 4.59 2.28
CA ILE A 132 3.97 4.88 3.37
C ILE A 132 3.51 4.09 4.58
N ALA A 133 4.39 3.27 5.16
CA ALA A 133 4.09 2.52 6.38
C ALA A 133 4.88 3.05 7.58
N ASP A 134 4.29 3.00 8.76
CA ASP A 134 4.96 3.27 10.04
C ASP A 134 5.64 2.01 10.61
N SER A 135 6.28 2.15 11.78
CA SER A 135 6.97 1.06 12.48
C SER A 135 6.02 -0.02 13.02
N GLU A 136 4.72 0.21 13.02
CA GLU A 136 3.67 -0.75 13.40
C GLU A 136 3.04 -1.40 12.16
N MET A 137 3.65 -1.22 10.98
CA MET A 137 3.18 -1.70 9.68
C MET A 137 1.82 -1.11 9.26
N LYS A 138 1.39 0.02 9.84
CA LYS A 138 0.17 0.72 9.42
C LYS A 138 0.49 1.66 8.26
N PHE A 139 -0.36 1.68 7.23
CA PHE A 139 -0.22 2.64 6.14
C PHE A 139 -0.67 4.04 6.58
N THR A 140 0.24 5.00 6.55
CA THR A 140 -0.01 6.41 6.88
C THR A 140 -0.36 7.24 5.65
N GLU A 141 -0.05 6.74 4.46
CA GLU A 141 -0.55 7.25 3.20
C GLU A 141 -0.65 6.14 2.14
N VAL A 142 -1.64 6.23 1.25
CA VAL A 142 -1.80 5.28 0.13
C VAL A 142 -2.24 5.98 -1.16
N PHE A 143 -1.44 5.81 -2.20
CA PHE A 143 -1.68 6.28 -3.57
C PHE A 143 -1.85 5.10 -4.52
N ILE A 144 -2.93 5.07 -5.31
CA ILE A 144 -3.33 3.89 -6.09
C ILE A 144 -3.72 4.30 -7.50
N GLY A 145 -3.26 3.51 -8.47
CA GLY A 145 -3.76 3.55 -9.83
C GLY A 145 -2.81 4.20 -10.83
N CYS A 146 -1.52 4.29 -10.50
CA CYS A 146 -0.53 4.61 -11.52
C CYS A 146 -0.40 3.42 -12.49
N PRO A 147 -0.25 3.67 -13.80
CA PRO A 147 -0.02 2.60 -14.78
C PRO A 147 1.22 1.76 -14.46
N GLY A 148 1.18 0.45 -14.75
CA GLY A 148 2.25 -0.51 -14.45
C GLY A 148 3.58 -0.27 -15.17
N ARG A 149 3.62 0.62 -16.18
CA ARG A 149 4.87 1.05 -16.83
C ARG A 149 5.55 2.22 -16.09
N CYS A 150 4.85 2.91 -15.19
CA CYS A 150 5.42 4.04 -14.47
C CYS A 150 6.59 3.60 -13.58
N TYR A 151 7.63 4.43 -13.52
CA TYR A 151 8.75 4.27 -12.59
C TYR A 151 8.37 4.82 -11.21
N ASP A 152 8.98 4.29 -10.13
CA ASP A 152 8.69 4.73 -8.76
C ASP A 152 8.91 6.24 -8.56
N ALA A 153 9.95 6.79 -9.19
CA ALA A 153 10.18 8.23 -9.21
C ALA A 153 8.98 9.02 -9.81
N ALA A 154 8.37 8.52 -10.89
CA ALA A 154 7.21 9.17 -11.49
C ALA A 154 5.95 9.03 -10.61
N VAL A 155 5.79 7.88 -9.94
CA VAL A 155 4.70 7.66 -8.98
C VAL A 155 4.85 8.61 -7.79
N TRP A 156 6.08 8.77 -7.26
CA TRP A 156 6.41 9.72 -6.20
C TRP A 156 6.05 11.16 -6.56
N GLN A 157 6.47 11.65 -7.73
CA GLN A 157 6.19 13.04 -8.14
C GLN A 157 4.69 13.34 -8.24
N ASN A 158 3.89 12.34 -8.62
CA ASN A 158 2.44 12.48 -8.73
C ASN A 158 1.68 12.15 -7.43
N SER A 159 2.38 11.69 -6.39
CA SER A 159 1.76 11.25 -5.14
C SER A 159 1.07 12.42 -4.40
N PRO A 160 -0.08 12.18 -3.74
CA PRO A 160 -0.72 13.20 -2.91
C PRO A 160 0.18 13.69 -1.78
N PHE A 161 0.97 12.81 -1.16
CA PHE A 161 1.93 13.18 -0.12
C PHE A 161 2.95 14.21 -0.61
N LYS A 162 3.59 13.95 -1.75
CA LYS A 162 4.56 14.89 -2.35
C LYS A 162 3.91 16.24 -2.67
N ARG A 163 2.69 16.24 -3.22
CA ARG A 163 1.92 17.46 -3.47
C ARG A 163 1.59 18.22 -2.20
N SER A 164 1.22 17.52 -1.13
CA SER A 164 0.90 18.13 0.16
C SER A 164 2.14 18.76 0.83
N ILE A 165 3.33 18.18 0.66
CA ILE A 165 4.60 18.81 1.05
C ILE A 165 4.87 20.07 0.22
N ALA A 166 4.73 19.97 -1.11
CA ALA A 166 4.99 21.09 -2.02
C ALA A 166 4.06 22.30 -1.74
N ASN A 167 2.79 22.02 -1.43
CA ASN A 167 1.79 23.02 -1.08
C ASN A 167 1.85 23.47 0.38
N ARG A 168 2.84 23.01 1.17
CA ARG A 168 2.99 23.30 2.61
C ARG A 168 1.77 22.94 3.47
N VAL A 169 0.97 21.98 3.00
CA VAL A 169 -0.12 21.38 3.80
C VAL A 169 0.50 20.54 4.93
N ILE A 170 1.62 19.88 4.65
CA ILE A 170 2.46 19.22 5.65
C ILE A 170 3.82 19.88 5.62
N VAL A 171 4.35 20.19 6.80
CA VAL A 171 5.72 20.65 6.98
C VAL A 171 6.49 19.53 7.65
N ILE A 172 7.52 19.04 6.97
CA ILE A 172 8.47 18.08 7.53
C ILE A 172 9.66 18.89 8.07
N PRO A 173 9.99 18.77 9.38
CA PRO A 173 11.14 19.44 9.96
C PRO A 173 12.44 18.98 9.34
N ASN A 174 13.44 19.86 9.43
CA ASN A 174 14.79 19.51 9.06
C ASN A 174 15.23 18.22 9.78
N ASN A 175 15.94 17.36 9.05
CA ASN A 175 16.41 16.02 9.43
C ASN A 175 15.36 14.91 9.41
N TYR A 176 14.06 15.21 9.46
CA TYR A 176 13.03 14.18 9.38
C TYR A 176 12.75 13.79 7.93
N HIS A 177 12.52 12.50 7.70
CA HIS A 177 12.31 12.00 6.35
C HIS A 177 11.61 10.63 6.32
N PRO A 178 10.82 10.35 5.28
CA PRO A 178 10.52 8.99 4.89
C PRO A 178 11.74 8.31 4.23
N LEU A 179 11.80 6.97 4.32
CA LEU A 179 12.80 6.13 3.67
C LEU A 179 12.24 5.45 2.42
N GLY A 180 12.86 5.65 1.27
CA GLY A 180 12.55 4.94 0.01
C GLY A 180 13.64 3.95 -0.41
N ASP A 181 13.33 3.10 -1.39
CA ASP A 181 14.35 2.28 -2.06
C ASP A 181 15.21 3.11 -3.04
N GLY A 182 16.13 2.44 -3.75
CA GLY A 182 17.02 3.07 -4.72
C GLY A 182 16.37 3.52 -6.04
N ALA A 183 15.13 3.13 -6.31
CA ALA A 183 14.37 3.57 -7.49
C ALA A 183 13.71 4.95 -7.27
N TYR A 184 13.60 5.39 -6.02
CA TYR A 184 13.15 6.74 -5.66
C TYR A 184 14.27 7.80 -5.83
N PRO A 185 13.91 9.06 -6.11
CA PRO A 185 14.88 10.15 -6.12
C PRO A 185 15.29 10.52 -4.69
N LEU A 186 16.56 10.86 -4.49
CA LEU A 186 17.02 11.50 -3.25
C LEU A 186 16.51 12.94 -3.21
N GLU A 187 15.76 13.30 -2.18
CA GLU A 187 15.24 14.65 -1.98
C GLU A 187 15.32 15.07 -0.51
N MET A 188 15.14 16.37 -0.23
CA MET A 188 15.17 16.91 1.14
C MET A 188 14.23 16.19 2.11
N ASN A 189 13.10 15.70 1.59
CA ASN A 189 12.05 15.02 2.35
C ASN A 189 11.87 13.57 1.88
N LEU A 190 12.93 12.93 1.35
CA LEU A 190 12.94 11.51 0.99
C LEU A 190 14.38 11.00 0.95
N MET A 191 14.72 10.13 1.90
CA MET A 191 16.05 9.52 1.99
C MET A 191 16.06 8.16 1.30
N VAL A 192 17.10 7.88 0.52
CA VAL A 192 17.27 6.66 -0.27
C VAL A 192 18.67 6.08 -0.08
N PRO A 193 18.90 4.77 -0.30
CA PRO A 193 20.23 4.18 -0.16
C PRO A 193 21.22 4.74 -1.19
N TYR A 194 22.51 4.66 -0.86
CA TYR A 194 23.58 4.88 -1.84
C TYR A 194 23.48 3.84 -2.96
N ARG A 195 23.60 4.29 -4.21
CA ARG A 195 23.60 3.39 -5.37
C ARG A 195 24.76 2.42 -5.30
N ASN A 196 24.46 1.12 -5.38
CA ASN A 196 25.47 0.09 -5.38
C ASN A 196 26.01 -0.16 -6.80
N ASN A 197 27.13 0.48 -7.13
CA ASN A 197 27.85 0.27 -8.39
C ASN A 197 29.06 -0.68 -8.24
N GLY A 198 29.11 -1.46 -7.16
CA GLY A 198 30.24 -2.34 -6.82
C GLY A 198 31.37 -1.67 -6.04
N PHE A 199 31.32 -0.36 -5.82
CA PHE A 199 32.39 0.41 -5.16
C PHE A 199 31.91 1.14 -3.88
N LEU A 200 30.92 0.57 -3.17
CA LEU A 200 30.45 1.15 -1.91
C LEU A 200 31.54 1.07 -0.84
N THR A 201 31.81 2.21 -0.21
CA THR A 201 32.66 2.25 0.99
C THR A 201 31.98 1.49 2.14
N THR A 202 32.76 1.04 3.13
CA THR A 202 32.24 0.38 4.33
C THR A 202 31.17 1.22 5.03
N GLN A 203 31.30 2.55 5.04
CA GLN A 203 30.33 3.45 5.65
C GLN A 203 29.01 3.49 4.86
N GLN A 204 29.08 3.56 3.53
CA GLN A 204 27.89 3.54 2.67
C GLN A 204 27.17 2.20 2.73
N SER A 205 27.92 1.08 2.76
CA SER A 205 27.34 -0.25 2.94
C SER A 205 26.63 -0.39 4.28
N LYS A 206 27.22 0.13 5.36
CA LYS A 206 26.56 0.19 6.69
C LYS A 206 25.30 1.06 6.66
N PHE A 207 25.36 2.23 6.03
CA PHE A 207 24.21 3.11 5.85
C PHE A 207 23.06 2.40 5.12
N ASN A 208 23.36 1.78 3.98
CA ASN A 208 22.38 1.03 3.19
C ASN A 208 21.78 -0.13 3.98
N ALA A 209 22.59 -0.85 4.77
CA ALA A 209 22.11 -1.95 5.61
C ALA A 209 21.12 -1.46 6.69
N VAL A 210 21.40 -0.34 7.36
CA VAL A 210 20.50 0.23 8.37
C VAL A 210 19.20 0.76 7.75
N LEU A 211 19.31 1.44 6.61
CA LEU A 211 18.16 1.93 5.86
C LEU A 211 17.26 0.76 5.41
N SER A 212 17.86 -0.26 4.78
CA SER A 212 17.13 -1.43 4.30
C SER A 212 16.48 -2.20 5.45
N SER A 213 17.20 -2.38 6.56
CA SER A 213 16.64 -3.00 7.78
C SER A 213 15.41 -2.25 8.28
N THR A 214 15.43 -0.91 8.25
CA THR A 214 14.27 -0.11 8.67
C THR A 214 13.11 -0.23 7.68
N ARG A 215 13.39 -0.28 6.36
CA ARG A 215 12.37 -0.44 5.32
C ARG A 215 11.62 -1.78 5.36
N VAL A 216 12.13 -2.80 6.05
CA VAL A 216 11.42 -4.09 6.23
C VAL A 216 9.98 -3.89 6.71
N PHE A 217 9.66 -2.84 7.49
CA PHE A 217 8.29 -2.58 7.94
C PHE A 217 7.30 -2.32 6.79
N VAL A 218 7.69 -1.60 5.74
CA VAL A 218 6.79 -1.36 4.59
C VAL A 218 6.64 -2.60 3.72
N GLU A 219 7.73 -3.37 3.56
CA GLU A 219 7.72 -4.65 2.85
C GLU A 219 6.80 -5.66 3.55
N GLN A 220 6.89 -5.78 4.88
CA GLN A 220 6.00 -6.60 5.69
C GLN A 220 4.54 -6.13 5.62
N ALA A 221 4.30 -4.82 5.68
CA ALA A 221 2.96 -4.26 5.54
C ALA A 221 2.31 -4.66 4.20
N PHE A 222 3.06 -4.57 3.10
CA PHE A 222 2.60 -5.06 1.79
C PHE A 222 2.43 -6.58 1.74
N GLY A 223 3.30 -7.35 2.41
CA GLY A 223 3.18 -8.79 2.52
C GLY A 223 1.89 -9.22 3.21
N ILE A 224 1.56 -8.62 4.35
CA ILE A 224 0.31 -8.84 5.09
C ILE A 224 -0.89 -8.49 4.22
N LEU A 225 -0.86 -7.32 3.58
CA LEU A 225 -1.90 -6.87 2.67
C LEU A 225 -2.15 -7.91 1.55
N LYS A 226 -1.10 -8.39 0.87
CA LYS A 226 -1.24 -9.38 -0.21
C LYS A 226 -1.68 -10.76 0.30
N LYS A 227 -1.24 -11.17 1.50
CA LYS A 227 -1.63 -12.46 2.14
C LYS A 227 -3.12 -12.47 2.51
N LYS A 228 -3.62 -11.39 3.12
CA LYS A 228 -5.02 -11.26 3.58
C LYS A 228 -5.99 -10.97 2.42
N PHE A 229 -5.58 -10.20 1.42
CA PHE A 229 -6.45 -9.75 0.33
C PHE A 229 -6.08 -10.37 -1.01
N ARG A 230 -6.55 -11.60 -1.24
CA ARG A 230 -6.30 -12.32 -2.51
C ARG A 230 -6.87 -11.60 -3.74
N ILE A 231 -7.81 -10.67 -3.56
CA ILE A 231 -8.30 -9.80 -4.63
C ILE A 231 -7.20 -8.93 -5.25
N LEU A 232 -6.08 -8.73 -4.55
CA LEU A 232 -4.92 -7.99 -5.06
C LEU A 232 -3.99 -8.83 -5.94
N LYS A 233 -4.21 -10.15 -6.02
CA LYS A 233 -3.45 -11.00 -6.94
C LYS A 233 -3.83 -10.73 -8.39
N PHE A 234 -5.10 -10.46 -8.67
CA PHE A 234 -5.60 -10.18 -10.00
C PHE A 234 -6.92 -9.43 -9.96
N ILE A 235 -7.02 -8.34 -10.74
CA ILE A 235 -8.21 -7.50 -10.81
C ILE A 235 -8.69 -7.36 -12.26
N GLU A 236 -9.95 -7.69 -12.49
CA GLU A 236 -10.60 -7.43 -13.79
C GLU A 236 -10.84 -5.93 -13.98
N VAL A 237 -10.33 -5.36 -15.09
CA VAL A 237 -10.36 -3.93 -15.42
C VAL A 237 -11.77 -3.35 -15.55
N GLN A 238 -12.78 -4.20 -15.77
CA GLN A 238 -14.19 -3.76 -15.76
C GLN A 238 -14.61 -3.14 -14.42
N ARG A 239 -13.76 -3.15 -13.39
CA ARG A 239 -14.03 -2.53 -12.08
C ARG A 239 -12.83 -1.73 -11.52
N PRO A 240 -12.48 -0.57 -12.11
CA PRO A 240 -11.27 0.18 -11.77
C PRO A 240 -11.30 0.81 -10.35
N GLN A 241 -12.45 0.86 -9.70
CA GLN A 241 -12.62 1.44 -8.36
C GLN A 241 -12.41 0.44 -7.22
N LEU A 242 -12.50 -0.88 -7.45
CA LEU A 242 -12.38 -1.89 -6.40
C LEU A 242 -11.03 -1.86 -5.64
N PRO A 243 -9.86 -1.87 -6.31
CA PRO A 243 -8.57 -1.82 -5.63
C PRO A 243 -8.36 -0.53 -4.83
N LYS A 244 -8.85 0.60 -5.37
CA LYS A 244 -8.70 1.92 -4.75
C LYS A 244 -9.34 1.99 -3.36
N ILE A 245 -10.34 1.15 -3.12
CA ILE A 245 -11.18 1.19 -1.92
C ILE A 245 -10.81 0.09 -0.93
N ILE A 246 -10.45 -1.10 -1.42
CA ILE A 246 -10.07 -2.24 -0.59
C ILE A 246 -8.75 -2.01 0.14
N ILE A 247 -7.75 -1.47 -0.55
CA ILE A 247 -6.35 -1.44 -0.06
C ILE A 247 -6.15 -0.38 1.02
N LYS A 248 -6.87 0.73 0.91
CA LYS A 248 -6.61 1.88 1.77
C LYS A 248 -6.98 1.63 3.23
N LEU A 249 -7.93 0.74 3.53
CA LEU A 249 -8.62 0.81 4.83
C LEU A 249 -8.66 -0.51 5.58
N PHE A 250 -8.79 -1.64 4.90
CA PHE A 250 -8.86 -2.91 5.62
C PHE A 250 -7.52 -3.32 6.24
N HIS A 251 -6.38 -2.95 5.65
CA HIS A 251 -5.06 -3.26 6.23
C HIS A 251 -4.90 -2.70 7.63
N ASN A 252 -5.07 -1.39 7.79
CA ASN A 252 -4.90 -0.73 9.09
C ASN A 252 -5.92 -1.22 10.11
N ILE A 253 -7.18 -1.48 9.71
CA ILE A 253 -8.21 -2.05 10.61
C ILE A 253 -7.79 -3.43 11.11
N ILE A 254 -7.23 -4.28 10.25
CA ILE A 254 -6.71 -5.60 10.64
C ILE A 254 -5.54 -5.43 11.61
N ILE A 255 -4.55 -4.60 11.29
CA ILE A 255 -3.40 -4.37 12.17
C ILE A 255 -3.85 -3.84 13.54
N MET A 256 -4.87 -2.98 13.60
CA MET A 256 -5.41 -2.47 14.86
C MET A 256 -6.15 -3.53 15.70
N ASN A 257 -6.76 -4.54 15.06
CA ASN A 257 -7.59 -5.54 15.73
C ASN A 257 -6.86 -6.86 16.02
N GLU A 258 -6.03 -7.33 15.10
CA GLU A 258 -5.32 -8.62 15.18
C GLU A 258 -3.87 -8.45 15.68
N GLY A 259 -3.34 -7.22 15.72
CA GLY A 259 -1.92 -6.99 16.00
C GLY A 259 -1.02 -7.36 14.82
N THR A 260 0.29 -7.42 15.07
CA THR A 260 1.32 -7.70 14.05
C THR A 260 1.65 -9.19 13.91
N ASP A 261 0.95 -10.07 14.62
CA ASP A 261 1.26 -11.50 14.78
C ASP A 261 0.77 -12.35 13.59
N SER A 262 1.13 -11.96 12.37
CA SER A 262 1.03 -12.86 11.23
C SER A 262 2.39 -13.52 11.00
N GLU A 263 2.45 -14.84 11.17
CA GLU A 263 3.55 -15.69 10.74
C GLU A 263 4.01 -15.29 9.33
N ILE A 264 5.23 -14.76 9.26
CA ILE A 264 5.89 -14.32 8.03
C ILE A 264 6.43 -15.58 7.38
N ASP A 265 5.72 -16.12 6.38
CA ASP A 265 6.26 -17.13 5.49
C ASP A 265 7.24 -16.46 4.51
N GLU A 266 8.41 -17.07 4.31
CA GLU A 266 9.53 -16.56 3.50
C GLU A 266 9.24 -16.48 1.98
N ASP A 267 8.03 -16.86 1.53
CA ASP A 267 7.68 -17.06 0.12
C ASP A 267 7.32 -15.79 -0.69
N LEU A 268 7.63 -14.59 -0.20
CA LEU A 268 7.36 -13.33 -0.93
C LEU A 268 8.60 -12.69 -1.58
N GLN A 269 9.73 -13.38 -1.65
CA GLN A 269 10.97 -12.83 -2.22
C GLN A 269 10.97 -12.65 -3.75
N ASP A 270 9.97 -13.14 -4.48
CA ASP A 270 10.10 -13.31 -5.94
C ASP A 270 9.81 -12.07 -6.81
N ASP A 271 9.60 -10.88 -6.21
CA ASP A 271 9.27 -9.68 -7.00
C ASP A 271 10.43 -8.68 -7.19
N ASN A 272 11.48 -8.71 -6.36
CA ASN A 272 12.50 -7.65 -6.31
C ASN A 272 13.89 -8.00 -6.90
N GLU A 273 14.19 -9.27 -7.20
CA GLU A 273 15.55 -9.63 -7.64
C GLU A 273 15.87 -9.29 -9.11
N ASN A 274 14.89 -9.03 -9.97
CA ASN A 274 15.13 -8.82 -11.40
C ASN A 274 15.36 -7.37 -11.84
N ASN A 275 15.26 -6.39 -10.93
CA ASN A 275 15.50 -4.98 -11.29
C ASN A 275 16.99 -4.61 -11.37
N ASN A 276 17.87 -5.33 -10.67
CA ASN A 276 19.30 -4.98 -10.62
C ASN A 276 20.13 -5.61 -11.75
N THR A 277 19.67 -6.70 -12.37
CA THR A 277 20.47 -7.45 -13.35
C THR A 277 20.34 -6.90 -14.78
N GLN A 278 19.25 -6.20 -15.11
CA GLN A 278 19.04 -5.67 -16.47
C GLN A 278 19.60 -4.25 -16.69
N GLU A 279 19.82 -3.46 -15.64
CA GLU A 279 20.47 -2.15 -15.77
C GLU A 279 21.97 -2.27 -16.13
N ALA A 280 22.62 -3.39 -15.79
CA ALA A 280 24.02 -3.65 -16.12
C ALA A 280 24.25 -4.02 -17.60
N ILE A 281 23.25 -4.59 -18.29
CA ILE A 281 23.41 -5.09 -19.66
C ILE A 281 23.15 -3.98 -20.69
N HIS A 282 22.38 -2.95 -20.35
CA HIS A 282 22.06 -1.89 -21.32
C HIS A 282 23.12 -0.78 -21.43
N GLN A 283 24.02 -0.65 -20.45
CA GLN A 283 25.12 0.35 -20.49
C GLN A 283 26.40 -0.15 -21.18
N SER A 284 26.53 -1.45 -21.46
CA SER A 284 27.70 -2.02 -22.16
C SER A 284 27.55 -2.07 -23.70
N GLY A 285 26.35 -1.78 -24.23
CA GLY A 285 26.03 -1.91 -25.67
C GLY A 285 26.16 -0.63 -26.51
N GLN A 286 26.61 0.50 -25.94
CA GLN A 286 26.81 1.76 -26.68
C GLN A 286 28.25 2.27 -26.58
N ARG A 287 29.21 1.39 -26.88
CA ARG A 287 30.54 1.81 -27.35
C ARG A 287 31.04 0.78 -28.35
N THR A 288 30.71 0.96 -29.62
CA THR A 288 31.51 0.58 -30.78
C THR A 288 30.97 1.30 -32.00
#